data_AF-A0A946AK39-F1
#
_entry.id   AF-A0A946AK39-F1
#
_cell.length_a   1.000
_cell.length_b   1.000
_cell.length_c   1.000
_cell.angle_alpha   90.00
_cell.angle_beta   90.00
_cell.angle_gamma   90.00
#
_symmetry.space_group_name_H-M   'P 1'
#
loop_
_entity.id
_entity.type
_entity.pdbx_description
1 polymer ?
#
loop_
_entity_poly.entity_id
_entity_poly.type
_entity_poly.pdbx_seq_one_letter_code
_entity_poly.pdbx_strand_id
1 'polypeptide(L)'
;MSKNASRRQVLQAGVALTIGGALGLLSPQEARAKGEPLKVLTVLEGQTLEAFGEVLLPGAAVAGITHFVDSQLASETPLLMLRYVDFPMPFQAFYQTGLAALEGLAKARYAGASFYDLTQPQQHALVLQIAQSVPQGWDGPPAQLFYFITRSDAVDVVYGTQEGFAKLDIPYMPHIAPERTW
;
A
#
# COMPACT_ATOMS: atom_id res chain seq x y z
N MET A 1 -8.77 -19.53 33.75
CA MET A 1 -7.41 -18.97 33.75
C MET A 1 -7.00 -18.77 32.30
N SER A 2 -7.16 -17.55 31.78
CA SER A 2 -6.86 -17.22 30.38
C SER A 2 -5.35 -17.10 30.21
N LYS A 3 -4.75 -17.96 29.37
CA LYS A 3 -3.35 -17.83 28.97
C LYS A 3 -3.26 -16.67 27.99
N ASN A 4 -2.99 -15.46 28.51
CA ASN A 4 -2.56 -14.34 27.68
C ASN A 4 -1.30 -14.76 26.93
N ALA A 5 -1.41 -14.92 25.62
CA ALA A 5 -0.26 -15.06 24.74
C ALA A 5 0.65 -13.84 24.98
N SER A 6 1.85 -14.11 25.48
CA SER A 6 2.82 -13.08 25.86
C SER A 6 3.28 -12.32 24.62
N ARG A 7 3.42 -10.99 24.73
CA ARG A 7 4.01 -10.08 23.72
C ARG A 7 5.33 -10.62 23.11
N ARG A 8 6.03 -11.53 23.79
CA ARG A 8 7.23 -12.23 23.30
C ARG A 8 7.00 -13.14 22.09
N GLN A 9 5.81 -13.71 21.91
CA GLN A 9 5.54 -14.61 20.76
C GLN A 9 5.37 -13.85 19.43
N VAL A 10 5.05 -12.56 19.48
CA VAL A 10 4.89 -11.73 18.27
C VAL A 10 6.25 -11.27 17.71
N LEU A 11 7.32 -11.30 18.50
CA LEU A 11 8.62 -10.71 18.17
C LEU A 11 9.63 -11.68 17.51
N GLN A 12 9.27 -12.96 17.31
CA GLN A 12 10.15 -13.94 16.66
C GLN A 12 9.82 -14.22 15.18
N ALA A 13 8.78 -13.61 14.63
CA ALA A 13 8.46 -13.70 13.21
C ALA A 13 9.25 -12.63 12.45
N GLY A 14 9.95 -13.01 11.37
CA GLY A 14 10.30 -12.04 10.32
C GLY A 14 9.05 -11.22 9.93
N VAL A 15 9.23 -9.96 9.54
CA VAL A 15 8.16 -8.95 9.39
C VAL A 15 6.88 -9.55 8.82
N ALA A 16 5.91 -9.85 9.71
CA ALA A 16 4.63 -10.42 9.34
C ALA A 16 3.61 -9.28 9.27
N LEU A 17 3.20 -8.91 8.06
CA LEU A 17 2.19 -7.89 7.80
C LEU A 17 0.80 -8.48 8.04
N THR A 18 0.26 -8.30 9.25
CA THR A 18 -1.11 -8.74 9.57
C THR A 18 -2.04 -7.54 9.79
N ILE A 19 -3.22 -7.57 9.18
CA ILE A 19 -4.29 -6.61 9.44
C ILE A 19 -5.23 -7.21 10.49
N GLY A 20 -5.43 -6.51 11.60
CA GLY A 20 -6.46 -6.86 12.57
C GLY A 20 -7.85 -6.47 12.05
N GLY A 21 -8.69 -7.44 11.70
CA GLY A 21 -10.09 -7.26 11.31
C GLY A 21 -11.06 -7.84 12.34
N ALA A 22 -12.38 -7.66 12.12
CA ALA A 22 -13.44 -8.18 12.99
C ALA A 22 -13.46 -9.73 13.07
N LEU A 23 -12.82 -10.40 12.10
CA LEU A 23 -12.78 -11.85 11.94
C LEU A 23 -11.41 -12.49 12.30
N GLY A 24 -10.43 -11.71 12.79
CA GLY A 24 -9.10 -12.20 13.14
C GLY A 24 -7.95 -11.43 12.47
N LEU A 25 -6.76 -12.04 12.44
CA LEU A 25 -5.61 -11.54 11.68
C LEU A 25 -5.74 -12.01 10.23
N LEU A 26 -5.92 -11.08 9.29
CA LEU A 26 -5.99 -11.35 7.85
C LEU A 26 -4.73 -10.81 7.17
N SER A 27 -4.32 -11.45 6.07
CA SER A 27 -3.38 -10.82 5.14
C SER A 27 -4.06 -9.67 4.39
N PRO A 28 -3.31 -8.68 3.86
CA PRO A 28 -3.88 -7.62 3.03
C PRO A 28 -4.67 -8.13 1.83
N GLN A 29 -4.17 -9.18 1.17
CA GLN A 29 -4.86 -9.84 0.06
C GLN A 29 -6.20 -10.45 0.49
N GLU A 30 -6.24 -11.15 1.64
CA GLU A 30 -7.48 -11.71 2.15
C GLU A 30 -8.50 -10.64 2.56
N ALA A 31 -8.03 -9.58 3.23
CA ALA A 31 -8.87 -8.45 3.62
C ALA A 31 -9.49 -7.78 2.38
N ARG A 32 -8.70 -7.60 1.32
CA ARG A 32 -9.17 -7.10 0.03
C ARG A 32 -10.17 -8.04 -0.63
N ALA A 33 -9.87 -9.34 -0.70
CA ALA A 33 -10.75 -10.34 -1.30
C ALA A 33 -12.10 -10.46 -0.57
N LYS A 34 -12.12 -10.24 0.74
CA LYS A 34 -13.33 -10.22 1.57
C LYS A 34 -14.06 -8.88 1.57
N GLY A 35 -13.48 -7.83 0.97
CA GLY A 35 -14.05 -6.49 0.97
C GLY A 35 -14.14 -5.89 2.37
N GLU A 36 -13.15 -6.16 3.23
CA GLU A 36 -13.12 -5.59 4.59
C GLU A 36 -13.14 -4.05 4.50
N PRO A 37 -13.89 -3.36 5.39
CA PRO A 37 -13.98 -1.92 5.37
C PRO A 37 -12.63 -1.27 5.70
N LEU A 38 -12.33 -0.18 4.99
CA LEU A 38 -11.17 0.67 5.27
C LEU A 38 -11.40 1.49 6.56
N LYS A 39 -10.33 1.73 7.31
CA LYS A 39 -10.36 2.40 8.61
C LYS A 39 -10.01 3.88 8.53
N VAL A 40 -9.11 4.24 7.61
CA VAL A 40 -8.52 5.58 7.48
C VAL A 40 -8.85 6.17 6.11
N LEU A 41 -8.63 5.41 5.04
CA LEU A 41 -8.88 5.85 3.68
C LEU A 41 -10.37 5.77 3.36
N THR A 42 -10.86 6.73 2.59
CA THR A 42 -12.17 6.68 1.97
C THR A 42 -12.23 5.61 0.88
N VAL A 43 -13.44 5.23 0.46
CA VAL A 43 -13.62 4.28 -0.65
C VAL A 43 -12.94 4.77 -1.93
N LEU A 44 -13.10 6.07 -2.25
CA LEU A 44 -12.48 6.67 -3.43
C LEU A 44 -10.95 6.63 -3.34
N GLU A 45 -10.37 7.09 -2.23
CA GLU A 45 -8.91 7.03 -2.02
C GLU A 45 -8.39 5.60 -2.12
N GLY A 46 -9.13 4.62 -1.60
CA GLY A 46 -8.78 3.22 -1.70
C GLY A 46 -8.81 2.67 -3.13
N GLN A 47 -9.80 3.08 -3.94
CA GLN A 47 -9.88 2.72 -5.37
C GLN A 47 -8.76 3.38 -6.18
N THR A 48 -8.49 4.67 -5.94
CA THR A 48 -7.38 5.40 -6.56
C THR A 48 -6.05 4.75 -6.22
N LEU A 49 -5.82 4.38 -4.94
CA LEU A 49 -4.60 3.72 -4.50
C LEU A 49 -4.46 2.32 -5.11
N GLU A 50 -5.55 1.56 -5.21
CA GLU A 50 -5.53 0.24 -5.83
C GLU A 50 -5.14 0.32 -7.31
N ALA A 51 -5.77 1.22 -8.07
CA ALA A 51 -5.45 1.46 -9.47
C ALA A 51 -4.02 2.00 -9.66
N PHE A 52 -3.58 2.93 -8.82
CA PHE A 52 -2.23 3.48 -8.89
C PHE A 52 -1.18 2.43 -8.57
N GLY A 53 -1.40 1.65 -7.51
CA GLY A 53 -0.54 0.52 -7.13
C GLY A 53 -0.39 -0.49 -8.26
N GLU A 54 -1.47 -0.86 -8.94
CA GLU A 54 -1.44 -1.80 -10.07
C GLU A 54 -0.58 -1.29 -11.25
N VAL A 55 -0.63 0.01 -11.52
CA VAL A 55 0.19 0.65 -12.57
C VAL A 55 1.66 0.72 -12.16
N LEU A 56 1.95 0.98 -10.88
CA LEU A 56 3.31 1.05 -10.35
C LEU A 56 3.98 -0.33 -10.28
N LEU A 57 3.21 -1.35 -9.92
CA LEU A 57 3.64 -2.73 -9.81
C LEU A 57 2.46 -3.67 -10.11
N PRO A 58 2.46 -4.36 -11.27
CA PRO A 58 1.42 -5.32 -11.61
C PRO A 58 1.24 -6.38 -10.51
N GLY A 59 -0.01 -6.61 -10.11
CA GLY A 59 -0.38 -7.50 -9.02
C GLY A 59 -0.49 -6.83 -7.64
N ALA A 60 -0.12 -5.57 -7.48
CA ALA A 60 -0.26 -4.85 -6.21
C ALA A 60 -1.73 -4.68 -5.78
N ALA A 61 -2.65 -4.53 -6.73
CA ALA A 61 -4.07 -4.51 -6.40
C ALA A 61 -4.49 -5.85 -5.81
N VAL A 62 -4.13 -6.96 -6.45
CA VAL A 62 -4.46 -8.31 -5.97
C VAL A 62 -3.81 -8.62 -4.63
N ALA A 63 -2.58 -8.18 -4.40
CA ALA A 63 -1.90 -8.33 -3.11
C ALA A 63 -2.53 -7.50 -1.99
N GLY A 64 -3.45 -6.58 -2.29
CA GLY A 64 -4.19 -5.81 -1.30
C GLY A 64 -3.45 -4.57 -0.80
N ILE A 65 -2.76 -3.85 -1.69
CA ILE A 65 -2.03 -2.61 -1.36
C ILE A 65 -2.89 -1.61 -0.56
N THR A 66 -4.16 -1.44 -0.93
CA THR A 66 -5.08 -0.52 -0.26
C THR A 66 -5.29 -0.91 1.20
N HIS A 67 -5.60 -2.17 1.47
CA HIS A 67 -5.79 -2.68 2.84
C HIS A 67 -4.49 -2.66 3.62
N PHE A 68 -3.35 -2.96 2.99
CA PHE A 68 -2.05 -2.83 3.63
C PHE A 68 -1.81 -1.39 4.09
N VAL A 69 -1.83 -0.42 3.18
CA VAL A 69 -1.58 1.00 3.50
C VAL A 69 -2.57 1.52 4.53
N ASP A 70 -3.87 1.27 4.35
CA ASP A 70 -4.91 1.67 5.30
C ASP A 70 -4.65 1.14 6.72
N SER A 71 -4.28 -0.14 6.84
CA SER A 71 -3.94 -0.75 8.12
C SER A 71 -2.71 -0.14 8.77
N GLN A 72 -1.69 0.20 7.97
CA GLN A 72 -0.46 0.81 8.48
C GLN A 72 -0.69 2.25 8.90
N LEU A 73 -1.55 2.99 8.18
CA LEU A 73 -1.95 4.34 8.55
C LEU A 73 -2.71 4.42 9.88
N ALA A 74 -3.33 3.32 10.31
CA ALA A 74 -3.96 3.17 11.62
C ALA A 74 -3.01 2.63 12.71
N SER A 75 -1.78 2.23 12.35
CA SER A 75 -0.82 1.60 13.25
C SER A 75 0.04 2.63 13.99
N GLU A 76 0.31 2.40 15.27
CA GLU A 76 1.29 3.19 16.05
C GLU A 76 2.73 2.92 15.61
N THR A 77 2.99 1.75 15.04
CA THR A 77 4.30 1.34 14.52
C THR A 77 4.16 0.92 13.06
N PRO A 78 3.94 1.88 12.15
CA PRO A 78 3.75 1.59 10.73
C PRO A 78 5.00 0.97 10.12
N LEU A 79 4.80 0.15 9.09
CA LEU A 79 5.83 -0.50 8.29
C LEU A 79 5.95 0.11 6.89
N LEU A 80 5.34 1.27 6.66
CA LEU A 80 5.39 2.01 5.40
C LEU A 80 6.80 2.54 5.12
N MET A 81 7.17 2.61 3.84
CA MET A 81 8.47 3.10 3.38
C MET A 81 8.79 4.50 3.93
N LEU A 82 7.79 5.35 4.18
CA LEU A 82 7.94 6.66 4.83
C LEU A 82 8.73 6.62 6.14
N ARG A 83 8.57 5.55 6.93
CA ARG A 83 9.30 5.37 8.18
C ARG A 83 10.79 5.18 7.96
N TYR A 84 11.17 4.48 6.90
CA TYR A 84 12.57 4.15 6.59
C TYR A 84 13.32 5.31 5.94
N VAL A 85 12.60 6.31 5.43
CA VAL A 85 13.17 7.56 4.91
C VAL A 85 13.06 8.72 5.91
N ASP A 86 12.78 8.41 7.19
CA ASP A 86 12.64 9.39 8.27
C ASP A 86 11.63 10.51 7.98
N PHE A 87 10.56 10.21 7.22
CA PHE A 87 9.48 11.18 7.00
C PHE A 87 8.74 11.44 8.33
N PRO A 88 8.29 12.67 8.61
CA PRO A 88 7.59 12.97 9.87
C PRO A 88 6.20 12.32 9.93
N MET A 89 5.87 11.76 11.10
CA MET A 89 4.51 11.33 11.42
C MET A 89 3.59 12.53 11.72
N PRO A 90 2.26 12.42 11.48
CA PRO A 90 1.54 11.25 10.97
C PRO A 90 1.60 11.10 9.44
N PHE A 91 1.65 9.85 8.94
CA PHE A 91 1.74 9.55 7.51
C PHE A 91 0.44 9.72 6.72
N GLN A 92 -0.72 9.83 7.40
CA GLN A 92 -2.03 9.91 6.73
C GLN A 92 -2.10 11.04 5.72
N ALA A 93 -1.63 12.23 6.10
CA ALA A 93 -1.64 13.40 5.24
C ALA A 93 -0.84 13.16 3.94
N PHE A 94 0.26 12.41 3.99
CA PHE A 94 1.07 12.10 2.81
C PHE A 94 0.26 11.32 1.76
N TYR A 95 -0.41 10.23 2.17
CA TYR A 95 -1.20 9.43 1.22
C TYR A 95 -2.47 10.15 0.79
N GLN A 96 -3.23 10.73 1.72
CA GLN A 96 -4.50 11.39 1.39
C GLN A 96 -4.30 12.56 0.42
N THR A 97 -3.31 13.43 0.68
CA THR A 97 -3.03 14.55 -0.22
C THR A 97 -2.38 14.11 -1.53
N GLY A 98 -1.55 13.06 -1.53
CA GLY A 98 -1.01 12.47 -2.77
C GLY A 98 -2.08 11.84 -3.66
N LEU A 99 -3.02 11.10 -3.07
CA LEU A 99 -4.16 10.51 -3.76
C LEU A 99 -5.13 11.59 -4.27
N ALA A 100 -5.38 12.62 -3.48
CA ALA A 100 -6.18 13.77 -3.91
C ALA A 100 -5.52 14.54 -5.06
N ALA A 101 -4.19 14.73 -5.03
CA ALA A 101 -3.44 15.36 -6.11
C ALA A 101 -3.49 14.52 -7.40
N LEU A 102 -3.35 13.20 -7.29
CA LEU A 102 -3.50 12.27 -8.41
C LEU A 102 -4.91 12.32 -9.00
N GLU A 103 -5.94 12.35 -8.15
CA GLU A 103 -7.32 12.49 -8.63
C GLU A 103 -7.60 13.85 -9.29
N GLY A 104 -7.10 14.94 -8.70
CA GLY A 104 -7.20 16.27 -9.29
C GLY A 104 -6.54 16.31 -10.68
N LEU A 105 -5.37 15.69 -10.80
CA LEU A 105 -4.65 15.57 -12.07
C LEU A 105 -5.44 14.75 -13.10
N ALA A 106 -5.99 13.59 -12.71
CA ALA A 106 -6.81 12.76 -13.59
C ALA A 106 -8.03 13.53 -14.12
N LYS A 107 -8.77 14.17 -13.22
CA LYS A 107 -9.95 14.98 -13.56
C LYS A 107 -9.61 16.14 -14.48
N ALA A 108 -8.51 16.83 -14.22
CA ALA A 108 -8.06 17.95 -15.05
C ALA A 108 -7.64 17.51 -16.47
N ARG A 109 -7.06 16.30 -16.61
CA ARG A 109 -6.56 15.80 -17.90
C ARG A 109 -7.60 15.05 -18.72
N TYR A 110 -8.59 14.46 -18.08
CA TYR A 110 -9.54 13.54 -18.73
C TYR A 110 -10.99 13.89 -18.40
N ALA A 111 -11.36 15.16 -18.60
CA ALA A 111 -12.75 15.64 -18.58
C ALA A 111 -13.53 15.26 -17.31
N GLY A 112 -12.88 15.31 -16.15
CA GLY A 112 -13.51 15.02 -14.86
C GLY A 112 -13.57 13.55 -14.47
N ALA A 113 -12.99 12.64 -15.28
CA ALA A 113 -12.90 11.23 -14.94
C ALA A 113 -11.96 11.00 -13.74
N SER A 114 -12.35 10.08 -12.85
CA SER A 114 -11.50 9.64 -11.74
C SER A 114 -10.34 8.80 -12.26
N PHE A 115 -9.21 8.78 -11.55
CA PHE A 115 -8.02 8.03 -11.96
C PHE A 115 -8.32 6.53 -12.14
N TYR A 116 -9.10 5.94 -11.24
CA TYR A 116 -9.45 4.52 -11.30
C TYR A 116 -10.40 4.17 -12.48
N ASP A 117 -11.10 5.15 -13.04
CA ASP A 117 -11.98 4.98 -14.22
C ASP A 117 -11.23 5.14 -15.55
N LEU A 118 -9.98 5.62 -15.51
CA LEU A 118 -9.18 5.83 -16.71
C LEU A 118 -8.77 4.50 -17.36
N THR A 119 -8.58 4.53 -18.67
CA THR A 119 -7.99 3.39 -19.38
C THR A 119 -6.53 3.18 -18.95
N GLN A 120 -6.04 1.94 -19.02
CA GLN A 120 -4.66 1.62 -18.65
C GLN A 120 -3.63 2.54 -19.34
N PRO A 121 -3.68 2.83 -20.66
CA PRO A 121 -2.75 3.77 -21.27
C PRO A 121 -2.79 5.19 -20.68
N GLN A 122 -3.97 5.68 -20.30
CA GLN A 122 -4.12 6.99 -19.67
C GLN A 122 -3.55 7.01 -18.25
N GLN A 123 -3.79 5.96 -17.46
CA GLN A 123 -3.19 5.81 -16.14
C GLN A 123 -1.66 5.79 -16.24
N HIS A 124 -1.10 4.95 -17.11
CA HIS A 124 0.35 4.89 -17.34
C HIS A 124 0.93 6.25 -17.77
N ALA A 125 0.25 7.00 -18.62
CA ALA A 125 0.71 8.32 -19.04
C ALA A 125 0.83 9.30 -17.86
N LEU A 126 -0.16 9.33 -16.96
CA LEU A 126 -0.10 10.17 -15.75
C LEU A 126 1.00 9.72 -14.78
N VAL A 127 1.12 8.42 -14.56
CA VAL A 127 2.16 7.87 -13.66
C VAL A 127 3.56 8.18 -14.20
N LEU A 128 3.79 8.06 -15.51
CA LEU A 128 5.05 8.46 -16.13
C LEU A 128 5.33 9.95 -15.95
N GLN A 129 4.31 10.80 -16.08
CA GLN A 129 4.46 12.24 -15.87
C GLN A 129 4.91 12.56 -14.44
N ILE A 130 4.30 11.93 -13.43
CA ILE A 130 4.65 12.06 -12.00
C ILE A 130 6.08 11.57 -11.74
N ALA A 131 6.47 10.45 -12.34
CA ALA A 131 7.81 9.88 -12.18
C ALA A 131 8.91 10.79 -12.75
N GLN A 132 8.61 11.53 -13.82
CA GLN A 132 9.59 12.35 -14.55
C GLN A 132 9.63 13.82 -14.13
N SER A 133 8.52 14.37 -13.63
CA SER A 133 8.37 15.80 -13.38
C SER A 133 7.26 16.09 -12.37
N VAL A 134 7.19 17.31 -11.83
CA VAL A 134 6.04 17.73 -11.01
C VAL A 134 4.92 18.17 -11.98
N PRO A 135 3.79 17.46 -12.05
CA PRO A 135 2.71 17.84 -12.96
C PRO A 135 2.15 19.23 -12.64
N GLN A 136 1.79 20.01 -13.67
CA GLN A 136 1.07 21.26 -13.46
C GLN A 136 -0.26 20.99 -12.74
N GLY A 137 -0.53 21.75 -11.67
CA GLY A 137 -1.72 21.58 -10.83
C GLY A 137 -1.58 20.49 -9.76
N TRP A 138 -0.39 19.91 -9.59
CA TRP A 138 -0.11 18.99 -8.48
C TRP A 138 -0.04 19.75 -7.16
N ASP A 139 -0.97 19.44 -6.26
CA ASP A 139 -1.05 20.02 -4.91
C ASP A 139 -1.08 18.89 -3.87
N GLY A 140 0.10 18.42 -3.51
CA GLY A 140 0.32 17.26 -2.64
C GLY A 140 1.78 17.13 -2.23
N PRO A 141 2.22 15.98 -1.66
CA PRO A 141 3.63 15.72 -1.40
C PRO A 141 4.46 15.83 -2.70
N PRO A 142 5.79 16.00 -2.63
CA PRO A 142 6.63 16.01 -3.82
C PRO A 142 6.31 14.81 -4.73
N ALA A 143 5.94 15.07 -5.99
CA ALA A 143 5.31 14.08 -6.88
C ALA A 143 6.15 12.79 -7.03
N GLN A 144 7.47 12.94 -7.20
CA GLN A 144 8.40 11.81 -7.33
C GLN A 144 8.56 11.05 -6.01
N LEU A 145 8.47 11.74 -4.87
CA LEU A 145 8.49 11.09 -3.56
C LEU A 145 7.22 10.25 -3.39
N PHE A 146 6.04 10.77 -3.75
CA PHE A 146 4.79 9.99 -3.73
C PHE A 146 4.85 8.76 -4.62
N TYR A 147 5.38 8.89 -5.84
CA TYR A 147 5.65 7.76 -6.72
C TYR A 147 6.59 6.73 -6.08
N PHE A 148 7.74 7.18 -5.57
CA PHE A 148 8.74 6.30 -4.98
C PHE A 148 8.21 5.53 -3.76
N ILE A 149 7.60 6.24 -2.81
CA ILE A 149 7.05 5.66 -1.59
C ILE A 149 5.97 4.64 -1.92
N THR A 150 4.96 5.04 -2.70
CA THR A 150 3.83 4.14 -3.00
C THR A 150 4.28 2.91 -3.78
N ARG A 151 5.25 3.06 -4.69
CA ARG A 151 5.84 1.93 -5.42
C ARG A 151 6.60 0.99 -4.48
N SER A 152 7.35 1.52 -3.52
CA SER A 152 8.05 0.71 -2.53
C SER A 152 7.10 -0.06 -1.63
N ASP A 153 6.02 0.58 -1.15
CA ASP A 153 5.00 -0.13 -0.37
C ASP A 153 4.29 -1.21 -1.21
N ALA A 154 4.10 -0.97 -2.51
CA ALA A 154 3.59 -1.97 -3.44
C ALA A 154 4.55 -3.18 -3.54
N VAL A 155 5.86 -2.94 -3.59
CA VAL A 155 6.87 -4.01 -3.56
C VAL A 155 6.80 -4.79 -2.26
N ASP A 156 6.67 -4.11 -1.11
CA ASP A 156 6.58 -4.76 0.20
C ASP A 156 5.34 -5.66 0.30
N VAL A 157 4.19 -5.22 -0.21
CA VAL A 157 2.97 -6.06 -0.15
C VAL A 157 3.01 -7.23 -1.15
N VAL A 158 3.62 -7.06 -2.34
CA VAL A 158 3.65 -8.10 -3.36
C VAL A 158 4.77 -9.13 -3.12
N TYR A 159 5.95 -8.66 -2.70
CA TYR A 159 7.16 -9.47 -2.61
C TYR A 159 7.74 -9.58 -1.20
N GLY A 160 7.26 -8.83 -0.21
CA GLY A 160 7.72 -8.92 1.19
C GLY A 160 7.29 -10.20 1.91
N THR A 161 6.82 -11.20 1.16
CA THR A 161 6.02 -12.31 1.62
C THR A 161 6.58 -13.62 0.99
N GLN A 162 6.49 -14.78 1.66
CA GLN A 162 7.06 -16.06 1.17
C GLN A 162 6.64 -16.50 -0.24
N GLU A 163 5.34 -16.62 -0.56
CA GLU A 163 4.83 -16.76 -1.92
C GLU A 163 5.32 -15.65 -2.90
N GLY A 164 5.50 -14.40 -2.43
CA GLY A 164 6.09 -13.32 -3.22
C GLY A 164 7.54 -13.64 -3.63
N PHE A 165 8.35 -14.09 -2.67
CA PHE A 165 9.71 -14.60 -2.94
C PHE A 165 9.69 -15.81 -3.89
N ALA A 166 8.73 -16.73 -3.73
CA ALA A 166 8.57 -17.88 -4.61
C ALA A 166 8.29 -17.46 -6.06
N LYS A 167 7.52 -16.39 -6.31
CA LYS A 167 7.29 -15.84 -7.65
C LYS A 167 8.55 -15.32 -8.33
N LEU A 168 9.55 -14.91 -7.54
CA LEU A 168 10.84 -14.41 -8.03
C LEU A 168 11.86 -15.53 -8.27
N ASP A 169 11.50 -16.80 -7.98
CA ASP A 169 12.44 -17.93 -7.94
C ASP A 169 13.64 -17.67 -6.99
N ILE A 170 13.41 -16.84 -5.96
CA ILE A 170 14.41 -16.52 -4.94
C ILE A 170 14.07 -17.36 -3.70
N PRO A 171 15.01 -18.16 -3.19
CA PRO A 171 14.79 -18.89 -1.95
C PRO A 171 14.46 -17.92 -0.82
N TYR A 172 13.30 -18.10 -0.19
CA TYR A 172 13.01 -17.44 1.07
C TYR A 172 13.95 -18.02 2.13
N MET A 173 15.00 -17.28 2.50
CA MET A 173 16.04 -17.69 3.45
C MET A 173 15.88 -16.95 4.78
N PRO A 174 14.85 -17.26 5.58
CA PRO A 174 14.67 -16.60 6.85
C PRO A 174 15.77 -17.06 7.82
N HIS A 175 16.48 -16.11 8.43
CA HIS A 175 17.35 -16.43 9.57
C HIS A 175 16.54 -16.97 10.76
N ILE A 176 15.27 -16.55 10.88
CA ILE A 176 14.26 -17.12 11.79
C ILE A 176 12.96 -17.26 11.01
N ALA A 177 12.50 -18.49 10.78
CA ALA A 177 11.27 -18.74 10.05
C ALA A 177 10.06 -18.19 10.82
N PRO A 178 9.12 -17.49 10.16
CA PRO A 178 7.90 -17.05 10.81
C PRO A 178 7.07 -18.27 11.24
N GLU A 179 6.49 -18.22 12.45
CA GLU A 179 5.68 -19.32 12.99
C GLU A 179 4.39 -19.60 12.18
N ARG A 180 3.99 -18.64 11.33
CA ARG A 180 2.83 -18.76 10.44
C ARG A 180 3.18 -18.25 9.06
N THR A 181 2.79 -19.03 8.06
CA THR A 181 2.64 -18.57 6.68
C THR A 181 1.47 -17.59 6.61
N TRP A 182 1.65 -16.56 5.79
CA TRP A 182 0.63 -15.60 5.41
C TRP A 182 -0.32 -16.21 4.38
#